data_AF-A0A932C8I0-F1
#
_entry.id   AF-A0A932C8I0-F1
#
_cell.length_a   1.000
_cell.length_b   1.000
_cell.length_c   1.000
_cell.angle_alpha   90.00
_cell.angle_beta   90.00
_cell.angle_gamma   90.00
#
_symmetry.space_group_name_H-M   'P 1'
#
loop_
_entity.id
_entity.type
_entity.pdbx_description
1 polymer ?
#
loop_
_entity_poly.entity_id
_entity_poly.type
_entity_poly.pdbx_seq_one_letter_code
_entity_poly.pdbx_strand_id
1 'polypeptide(L)'
;MNTIEKLFIAMFKDLQEIESKPSTYSLTRSSVALRQLLLEPNGVLQQANRSRKVKLLFPVRTLAKEPDELELVVHGFGSEESTGKLDQFLAQPCLWLLGYRYTARDIVTICANKEGGAHFDHVRDAKEQSLVNLTWAQKGIRINDGAYETPLLFVLAQIISATLNALGPLNDDILKPTAPRRPKTVISTTKNSRLGWLRRLFERLFTMEAAAPPKTQAVDERPLLKGQTFHREEIKLGGIRYEDCKFEECRITYDGSMPFWLERCSFEKCTFEMFGPALNTMRLFQSWYQSGEGGKRLMIATMAELRPDGSSRANPRPSDLPRH
;
A
#
# COMPACT_ATOMS: atom_id res chain seq x y z
N MET A 1 -21.99 18.28 1.81
CA MET A 1 -20.77 17.52 1.56
C MET A 1 -21.11 16.24 0.79
N ASN A 2 -20.49 16.01 -0.37
CA ASN A 2 -20.70 14.83 -1.20
C ASN A 2 -19.78 13.65 -0.80
N THR A 3 -19.96 12.47 -1.41
CA THR A 3 -19.19 11.25 -1.08
C THR A 3 -17.68 11.42 -1.27
N ILE A 4 -17.24 12.07 -2.35
CA ILE A 4 -15.82 12.31 -2.61
C ILE A 4 -15.22 13.28 -1.60
N GLU A 5 -15.93 14.34 -1.24
CA GLU A 5 -15.50 15.27 -0.20
C GLU A 5 -15.36 14.54 1.16
N LYS A 6 -16.28 13.63 1.51
CA LYS A 6 -16.16 12.81 2.72
C LYS A 6 -14.92 11.92 2.69
N LEU A 7 -14.65 11.28 1.55
CA LEU A 7 -13.46 10.44 1.35
C LEU A 7 -12.17 11.27 1.47
N PHE A 8 -12.13 12.45 0.85
CA PHE A 8 -11.02 13.39 0.99
C PHE A 8 -10.77 13.74 2.46
N ILE A 9 -11.82 14.11 3.21
CA ILE A 9 -11.68 14.46 4.63
C ILE A 9 -11.19 13.28 5.46
N ALA A 10 -11.67 12.06 5.18
CA ALA A 10 -11.20 10.86 5.85
C ALA A 10 -9.70 10.64 5.60
N MET A 11 -9.27 10.63 4.34
CA MET A 11 -7.86 10.46 3.98
C MET A 11 -6.97 11.57 4.55
N PHE A 12 -7.45 12.82 4.58
CA PHE A 12 -6.73 13.93 5.17
C PHE A 12 -6.52 13.72 6.67
N LYS A 13 -7.57 13.30 7.40
CA LYS A 13 -7.47 12.99 8.83
C LYS A 13 -6.55 11.81 9.11
N ASP A 14 -6.61 10.76 8.31
CA ASP A 14 -5.72 9.60 8.43
C ASP A 14 -4.25 10.05 8.30
N LEU A 15 -3.95 10.91 7.32
CA LEU A 15 -2.61 11.48 7.16
C LEU A 15 -2.20 12.37 8.35
N GLN A 16 -3.11 13.17 8.93
CA GLN A 16 -2.83 13.96 10.14
C GLN A 16 -2.53 13.07 11.34
N GLU A 17 -3.27 11.98 11.52
CA GLU A 17 -3.01 11.02 12.60
C GLU A 17 -1.62 10.41 12.44
N ILE A 18 -1.27 9.99 11.22
CA ILE A 18 0.04 9.44 10.87
C ILE A 18 1.16 10.47 11.13
N GLU A 19 0.99 11.74 10.75
CA GLU A 19 1.96 12.80 11.01
C GLU A 19 2.16 13.04 12.52
N SER A 20 1.08 12.99 13.30
CA SER A 20 1.13 13.21 14.76
C SER A 20 1.77 12.05 15.54
N LYS A 21 1.64 10.83 15.02
CA LYS A 21 2.10 9.58 15.64
C LYS A 21 2.69 8.65 14.58
N PRO A 22 3.86 9.00 14.03
CA PRO A 22 4.48 8.20 13.00
C PRO A 22 4.92 6.85 13.57
N SER A 23 4.67 5.80 12.80
CA SER A 23 5.23 4.47 13.00
C SER A 23 5.67 3.95 11.64
N THR A 24 6.60 2.99 11.61
CA THR A 24 7.03 2.36 10.36
C THR A 24 5.83 1.86 9.55
N TYR A 25 4.92 1.12 10.19
CA TYR A 25 3.73 0.62 9.51
C TYR A 25 2.83 1.74 8.96
N SER A 26 2.55 2.77 9.76
CA SER A 26 1.61 3.83 9.40
C SER A 26 2.16 4.74 8.30
N LEU A 27 3.45 5.10 8.37
CA LEU A 27 4.15 5.84 7.30
C LEU A 27 4.19 5.05 6.01
N THR A 28 4.54 3.77 6.08
CA THR A 28 4.57 2.89 4.91
C THR A 28 3.20 2.79 4.25
N ARG A 29 2.14 2.58 5.04
CA ARG A 29 0.74 2.53 4.53
C ARG A 29 0.26 3.86 3.96
N SER A 30 0.75 5.00 4.48
CA SER A 30 0.39 6.34 3.99
C SER A 30 0.66 6.51 2.49
N SER A 31 1.64 5.80 1.94
CA SER A 31 1.99 5.86 0.51
C SER A 31 0.82 5.51 -0.41
N VAL A 32 -0.04 4.56 -0.01
CA VAL A 32 -1.26 4.20 -0.75
C VAL A 32 -2.26 5.35 -0.75
N ALA A 33 -2.47 5.97 0.42
CA ALA A 33 -3.36 7.12 0.55
C ALA A 33 -2.82 8.31 -0.25
N LEU A 34 -1.52 8.61 -0.16
CA LEU A 34 -0.85 9.65 -0.95
C LEU A 34 -1.00 9.41 -2.44
N ARG A 35 -0.83 8.17 -2.91
CA ARG A 35 -1.02 7.83 -4.33
C ARG A 35 -2.46 8.07 -4.79
N GLN A 36 -3.44 7.56 -4.05
CA GLN A 36 -4.86 7.76 -4.37
C GLN A 36 -5.28 9.23 -4.34
N LEU A 37 -4.68 10.00 -3.44
CA LEU A 37 -4.97 11.41 -3.26
C LEU A 37 -4.32 12.26 -4.36
N LEU A 38 -3.04 12.03 -4.67
CA LEU A 38 -2.20 12.93 -5.46
C LEU A 38 -1.89 12.45 -6.88
N LEU A 39 -1.77 11.14 -7.12
CA LEU A 39 -1.19 10.59 -8.35
C LEU A 39 -2.22 9.99 -9.30
N GLU A 40 -3.30 9.41 -8.77
CA GLU A 40 -4.29 8.72 -9.60
C GLU A 40 -4.99 9.68 -10.58
N PRO A 41 -5.21 9.27 -11.86
CA PRO A 41 -5.98 10.06 -12.80
C PRO A 41 -7.41 10.29 -12.28
N ASN A 42 -7.86 11.54 -12.24
CA ASN A 42 -9.08 11.91 -11.52
C ASN A 42 -9.04 11.47 -10.04
N GLY A 43 -7.90 11.59 -9.37
CA GLY A 43 -7.74 11.22 -7.96
C GLY A 43 -8.68 12.00 -7.02
N VAL A 44 -8.73 11.56 -5.76
CA VAL A 44 -9.66 12.10 -4.74
C VAL A 44 -9.50 13.61 -4.59
N LEU A 45 -8.26 14.13 -4.63
CA LEU A 45 -7.99 15.56 -4.54
C LEU A 45 -8.63 16.35 -5.68
N GLN A 46 -8.41 15.92 -6.93
CA GLN A 46 -8.92 16.61 -8.11
C GLN A 46 -10.45 16.62 -8.12
N GLN A 47 -11.06 15.49 -7.77
CA GLN A 47 -12.52 15.37 -7.71
C GLN A 47 -13.11 16.23 -6.57
N ALA A 48 -12.52 16.21 -5.38
CA ALA A 48 -12.96 17.01 -4.24
C ALA A 48 -12.82 18.51 -4.52
N ASN A 49 -11.72 18.93 -5.15
CA ASN A 49 -11.49 20.33 -5.47
C ASN A 49 -12.24 20.81 -6.72
N ARG A 50 -12.84 19.93 -7.52
CA ARG A 50 -13.49 20.29 -8.80
C ARG A 50 -14.56 21.37 -8.65
N SER A 51 -15.38 21.26 -7.61
CA SER A 51 -16.45 22.24 -7.32
C SER A 51 -16.02 23.38 -6.41
N ARG A 52 -14.90 23.23 -5.69
CA ARG A 52 -14.41 24.24 -4.74
C ARG A 52 -13.43 25.22 -5.38
N LYS A 53 -12.61 24.73 -6.32
CA LYS A 53 -11.60 25.51 -7.05
C LYS A 53 -10.64 26.27 -6.13
N VAL A 54 -10.34 25.68 -4.97
CA VAL A 54 -9.33 26.22 -4.05
C VAL A 54 -7.98 26.17 -4.74
N LYS A 55 -7.26 27.29 -4.72
CA LYS A 55 -5.90 27.37 -5.24
C LYS A 55 -4.97 26.69 -4.23
N LEU A 56 -4.46 25.52 -4.59
CA LEU A 56 -3.54 24.75 -3.76
C LEU A 56 -2.11 25.04 -4.17
N LEU A 57 -1.28 25.26 -3.17
CA LEU A 57 0.12 25.63 -3.32
C LEU A 57 0.94 24.65 -2.48
N PHE A 58 1.83 23.92 -3.16
CA PHE A 58 2.71 22.95 -2.54
C PHE A 58 4.08 23.56 -2.32
N PRO A 59 4.78 23.22 -1.24
CA PRO A 59 6.14 23.69 -1.00
C PRO A 59 7.07 23.09 -2.07
N VAL A 60 7.88 23.94 -2.69
CA VAL A 60 8.82 23.56 -3.73
C VAL A 60 10.20 24.15 -3.46
N ARG A 61 11.22 23.28 -3.49
CA ARG A 61 12.62 23.65 -3.30
C ARG A 61 13.40 23.61 -4.60
N THR A 62 14.15 24.68 -4.85
CA THR A 62 15.19 24.67 -5.87
C THR A 62 16.49 24.23 -5.21
N LEU A 63 17.12 23.18 -5.75
CA LEU A 63 18.42 22.72 -5.26
C LEU A 63 19.53 23.43 -6.01
N ALA A 64 20.53 23.90 -5.27
CA ALA A 64 21.60 24.73 -5.80
C ALA A 64 22.62 23.94 -6.65
N LYS A 65 22.78 22.63 -6.43
CA LYS A 65 23.66 21.76 -7.21
C LYS A 65 23.26 20.28 -7.04
N GLU A 66 23.40 19.48 -8.09
CA GLU A 66 23.29 18.02 -7.98
C GLU A 66 24.49 17.48 -7.17
N PRO A 67 24.26 16.59 -6.20
CA PRO A 67 25.33 15.98 -5.41
C PRO A 67 26.14 14.98 -6.24
N ASP A 68 27.34 14.64 -5.77
CA ASP A 68 28.17 13.60 -6.41
C ASP A 68 27.50 12.22 -6.33
N GLU A 69 27.71 11.37 -7.34
CA GLU A 69 26.95 10.12 -7.59
C GLU A 69 26.89 9.12 -6.42
N LEU A 70 27.80 9.22 -5.45
CA LEU A 70 27.98 8.26 -4.36
C LEU A 70 27.36 8.69 -3.02
N GLU A 71 26.71 9.85 -2.94
CA GLU A 71 26.15 10.37 -1.68
C GLU A 71 24.65 10.12 -1.55
N LEU A 72 24.21 9.64 -0.38
CA LEU A 72 22.81 9.71 0.01
C LEU A 72 22.48 11.14 0.43
N VAL A 73 21.73 11.86 -0.40
CA VAL A 73 21.25 13.21 -0.04
C VAL A 73 19.75 13.19 0.08
N VAL A 74 19.28 13.50 1.29
CA VAL A 74 17.87 13.60 1.62
C VAL A 74 17.50 15.07 1.74
N HIS A 75 16.53 15.51 0.94
CA HIS A 75 15.99 16.85 1.04
C HIS A 75 14.58 16.81 1.63
N GLY A 76 14.40 17.46 2.77
CA GLY A 76 13.08 17.77 3.32
C GLY A 76 12.39 18.91 2.55
N PHE A 77 11.09 19.10 2.83
CA PHE A 77 10.24 20.15 2.26
C PHE A 77 10.12 21.36 3.22
N GLY A 78 11.26 21.89 3.68
CA GLY A 78 11.39 22.85 4.80
C GLY A 78 11.02 24.32 4.51
N SER A 79 11.23 25.19 5.51
CA SER A 79 10.60 26.52 5.65
C SER A 79 11.08 27.66 4.73
N GLU A 80 12.07 27.46 3.87
CA GLU A 80 12.55 28.47 2.90
C GLU A 80 12.21 28.08 1.46
N GLU A 81 10.93 27.76 1.22
CA GLU A 81 10.50 27.20 -0.07
C GLU A 81 9.59 28.16 -0.83
N SER A 82 9.91 28.34 -2.12
CA SER A 82 8.95 28.84 -3.09
C SER A 82 7.73 27.91 -3.11
N THR A 83 6.56 28.40 -3.52
CA THR A 83 5.39 27.54 -3.68
C THR A 83 5.10 27.25 -5.15
N GLY A 84 4.62 26.04 -5.43
CA GLY A 84 4.31 25.57 -6.77
C GLY A 84 2.99 24.83 -6.86
N LYS A 85 2.65 24.41 -8.09
CA LYS A 85 1.52 23.52 -8.36
C LYS A 85 1.89 22.09 -7.97
N LEU A 86 0.85 21.24 -7.84
CA LEU A 86 1.01 19.81 -7.54
C LEU A 86 2.04 19.13 -8.46
N ASP A 87 2.01 19.38 -9.77
CA ASP A 87 2.95 18.74 -10.69
C ASP A 87 4.41 19.14 -10.44
N GLN A 88 4.65 20.38 -9.98
CA GLN A 88 5.99 20.86 -9.64
C GLN A 88 6.49 20.18 -8.36
N PHE A 89 5.62 20.04 -7.35
CA PHE A 89 5.91 19.28 -6.14
C PHE A 89 6.19 17.80 -6.43
N LEU A 90 5.35 17.17 -7.25
CA LEU A 90 5.53 15.76 -7.61
C LEU A 90 6.79 15.50 -8.44
N ALA A 91 7.23 16.48 -9.24
CA ALA A 91 8.46 16.42 -10.01
C ALA A 91 9.70 16.82 -9.20
N GLN A 92 9.53 17.34 -7.98
CA GLN A 92 10.64 17.76 -7.15
C GLN A 92 11.47 16.55 -6.72
N PRO A 93 12.78 16.56 -6.98
CA PRO A 93 13.66 15.56 -6.44
C PRO A 93 13.90 15.77 -4.94
N CYS A 94 13.78 14.68 -4.18
CA CYS A 94 13.88 14.67 -2.72
C CYS A 94 14.90 13.66 -2.18
N LEU A 95 15.42 12.78 -3.04
CA LEU A 95 16.41 11.78 -2.67
C LEU A 95 17.37 11.49 -3.83
N TRP A 96 18.66 11.41 -3.53
CA TRP A 96 19.71 10.92 -4.41
C TRP A 96 20.33 9.69 -3.80
N LEU A 97 20.46 8.61 -4.57
CA LEU A 97 21.02 7.36 -4.09
C LEU A 97 21.64 6.58 -5.25
N LEU A 98 22.94 6.26 -5.13
CA LEU A 98 23.67 5.44 -6.10
C LEU A 98 23.52 5.94 -7.56
N GLY A 99 23.71 7.24 -7.77
CA GLY A 99 23.54 7.90 -9.07
C GLY A 99 22.08 8.07 -9.53
N TYR A 100 21.09 7.55 -8.79
CA TYR A 100 19.69 7.74 -9.11
C TYR A 100 19.08 8.93 -8.38
N ARG A 101 18.27 9.69 -9.12
CA ARG A 101 17.45 10.79 -8.62
C ARG A 101 16.00 10.33 -8.45
N TYR A 102 15.45 10.52 -7.25
CA TYR A 102 14.06 10.21 -6.94
C TYR A 102 13.27 11.46 -6.65
N THR A 103 12.12 11.54 -7.31
CA THR A 103 11.13 12.59 -7.10
C THR A 103 10.12 12.21 -6.02
N ALA A 104 9.37 13.18 -5.50
CA ALA A 104 8.25 12.90 -4.60
C ALA A 104 7.25 11.89 -5.22
N ARG A 105 7.03 11.99 -6.54
CA ARG A 105 6.25 10.99 -7.30
C ARG A 105 6.88 9.61 -7.25
N ASP A 106 8.19 9.49 -7.47
CA ASP A 106 8.89 8.20 -7.43
C ASP A 106 8.74 7.55 -6.05
N ILE A 107 8.99 8.30 -4.98
CA ILE A 107 8.89 7.81 -3.60
C ILE A 107 7.47 7.28 -3.32
N VAL A 108 6.44 8.09 -3.56
CA VAL A 108 5.05 7.68 -3.32
C VAL A 108 4.68 6.47 -4.17
N THR A 109 5.09 6.45 -5.44
CA THR A 109 4.77 5.36 -6.37
C THR A 109 5.43 4.05 -5.94
N ILE A 110 6.73 4.07 -5.65
CA ILE A 110 7.49 2.87 -5.29
C ILE A 110 6.98 2.32 -3.95
N CYS A 111 6.85 3.16 -2.92
CA CYS A 111 6.33 2.74 -1.63
C CYS A 111 4.90 2.18 -1.73
N ALA A 112 4.01 2.81 -2.50
CA ALA A 112 2.65 2.33 -2.64
C ALA A 112 2.56 0.99 -3.37
N ASN A 113 3.45 0.74 -4.34
CA ASN A 113 3.48 -0.52 -5.08
C ASN A 113 4.07 -1.66 -4.23
N LYS A 114 5.20 -1.41 -3.56
CA LYS A 114 5.96 -2.42 -2.83
C LYS A 114 5.40 -2.71 -1.45
N GLU A 115 5.16 -1.66 -0.69
CA GLU A 115 4.88 -1.77 0.74
C GLU A 115 3.38 -1.60 1.06
N GLY A 116 2.61 -1.07 0.11
CA GLY A 116 1.16 -0.88 0.21
C GLY A 116 0.33 -2.16 0.02
N GLY A 117 0.96 -3.28 -0.35
CA GLY A 117 0.30 -4.59 -0.54
C GLY A 117 -0.49 -4.73 -1.84
N ALA A 118 -0.22 -3.92 -2.88
CA ALA A 118 -0.97 -3.96 -4.13
C ALA A 118 -0.37 -4.87 -5.22
N HIS A 119 0.94 -5.10 -5.28
CA HIS A 119 1.54 -6.11 -6.18
C HIS A 119 2.90 -6.58 -5.62
N PHE A 120 2.99 -7.86 -5.26
CA PHE A 120 4.21 -8.46 -4.71
C PHE A 120 5.27 -8.86 -5.74
N ASP A 121 5.05 -8.62 -7.03
CA ASP A 121 5.92 -9.21 -8.05
C ASP A 121 6.84 -8.19 -8.71
N HIS A 122 8.09 -8.25 -8.24
CA HIS A 122 9.32 -7.85 -8.90
C HIS A 122 9.63 -6.35 -8.88
N VAL A 123 10.84 -6.04 -8.44
CA VAL A 123 11.39 -4.70 -8.55
C VAL A 123 11.64 -4.45 -10.04
N ARG A 124 11.11 -3.35 -10.57
CA ARG A 124 11.03 -3.17 -12.03
C ARG A 124 12.40 -2.93 -12.65
N ASP A 125 13.28 -2.25 -11.92
CA ASP A 125 14.59 -1.86 -12.38
C ASP A 125 15.56 -1.62 -11.21
N ALA A 126 16.84 -1.40 -11.54
CA ALA A 126 17.89 -1.14 -10.56
C ALA A 126 17.63 0.12 -9.72
N LYS A 127 16.91 1.12 -10.26
CA LYS A 127 16.54 2.35 -9.54
C LYS A 127 15.52 2.03 -8.45
N GLU A 128 14.49 1.23 -8.71
CA GLU A 128 13.54 0.85 -7.67
C GLU A 128 14.22 -0.03 -6.60
N GLN A 129 15.14 -0.92 -7.00
CA GLN A 129 15.84 -1.82 -6.08
C GLN A 129 16.72 -1.07 -5.08
N SER A 130 17.44 -0.05 -5.53
CA SER A 130 18.28 0.75 -4.64
C SER A 130 17.44 1.45 -3.58
N LEU A 131 16.23 1.92 -3.91
CA LEU A 131 15.35 2.56 -2.93
C LEU A 131 14.78 1.57 -1.90
N VAL A 132 14.37 0.38 -2.35
CA VAL A 132 13.83 -0.66 -1.45
C VAL A 132 14.90 -1.17 -0.49
N ASN A 133 16.16 -1.25 -0.93
CA ASN A 133 17.29 -1.70 -0.12
C ASN A 133 17.92 -0.57 0.71
N LEU A 134 17.30 0.62 0.76
CA LEU A 134 17.82 1.78 1.46
C LEU A 134 17.80 1.55 2.98
N THR A 135 18.98 1.56 3.59
CA THR A 135 19.16 1.43 5.04
C THR A 135 20.09 2.51 5.56
N TRP A 136 20.06 2.78 6.87
CA TRP A 136 20.98 3.73 7.50
C TRP A 136 22.47 3.33 7.43
N ALA A 137 22.78 2.09 7.03
CA ALA A 137 24.15 1.59 6.95
C ALA A 137 24.94 2.11 5.73
N GLN A 138 24.29 2.78 4.78
CA GLN A 138 24.97 3.37 3.63
C GLN A 138 25.83 4.58 4.05
N LYS A 139 27.00 4.75 3.43
CA LYS A 139 27.90 5.87 3.72
C LYS A 139 27.27 7.21 3.31
N GLY A 140 27.54 8.28 4.08
CA GLY A 140 27.14 9.65 3.74
C GLY A 140 25.86 10.17 4.42
N ILE A 141 25.20 9.37 5.26
CA ILE A 141 23.94 9.79 5.89
C ILE A 141 24.21 10.64 7.13
N ARG A 142 23.81 11.91 7.08
CA ARG A 142 23.83 12.82 8.24
C ARG A 142 22.46 13.47 8.40
N ILE A 143 21.60 12.85 9.20
CA ILE A 143 20.34 13.46 9.66
C ILE A 143 20.36 13.36 11.19
N ASN A 144 20.16 14.49 11.85
CA ASN A 144 20.25 14.64 13.32
C ASN A 144 18.97 14.20 14.06
N ASP A 145 18.17 13.31 13.47
CA ASP A 145 16.87 12.96 14.02
C ASP A 145 16.68 11.43 14.04
N GLY A 146 16.84 10.85 15.23
CA GLY A 146 16.75 9.40 15.48
C GLY A 146 15.33 8.84 15.48
N ALA A 147 14.34 9.61 15.02
CA ALA A 147 12.93 9.25 15.09
C ALA A 147 12.45 8.24 14.02
N TYR A 148 13.25 7.97 12.98
CA TYR A 148 12.83 7.14 11.83
C TYR A 148 13.74 5.94 11.58
N GLU A 149 13.15 4.77 11.32
CA GLU A 149 13.90 3.51 11.12
C GLU A 149 14.65 3.42 9.78
N THR A 150 14.26 4.20 8.77
CA THR A 150 14.99 4.30 7.49
C THR A 150 14.92 5.72 6.91
N PRO A 151 15.85 6.12 6.03
CA PRO A 151 15.78 7.41 5.34
C PRO A 151 14.51 7.55 4.48
N LEU A 152 13.99 6.43 3.95
CA LEU A 152 12.77 6.41 3.15
C LEU A 152 11.55 6.84 3.99
N LEU A 153 11.44 6.35 5.22
CA LEU A 153 10.36 6.71 6.14
C LEU A 153 10.42 8.20 6.51
N PHE A 154 11.62 8.75 6.71
CA PHE A 154 11.81 10.18 6.90
C PHE A 154 11.29 10.97 5.70
N VAL A 155 11.67 10.61 4.46
CA VAL A 155 11.19 11.29 3.25
C VAL A 155 9.67 11.21 3.12
N LEU A 156 9.07 10.04 3.39
CA LEU A 156 7.61 9.89 3.40
C LEU A 156 6.96 10.83 4.41
N ALA A 157 7.48 10.93 5.62
CA ALA A 157 6.96 11.84 6.64
C ALA A 157 7.00 13.31 6.17
N GLN A 158 8.08 13.70 5.50
CA GLN A 158 8.22 15.04 4.91
C GLN A 158 7.20 15.28 3.77
N ILE A 159 6.95 14.28 2.91
CA ILE A 159 5.91 14.35 1.86
C ILE A 159 4.52 14.50 2.48
N ILE A 160 4.23 13.76 3.56
CA ILE A 160 2.95 13.85 4.29
C ILE A 160 2.76 15.28 4.82
N SER A 161 3.75 15.82 5.51
CA SER A 161 3.68 17.17 6.08
C SER A 161 3.46 18.24 5.01
N ALA A 162 4.25 18.20 3.93
CA ALA A 162 4.09 19.08 2.78
C ALA A 162 2.68 18.98 2.16
N THR A 163 2.16 17.75 2.06
CA THR A 163 0.82 17.49 1.53
C THR A 163 -0.26 18.06 2.44
N LEU A 164 -0.20 17.81 3.74
CA LEU A 164 -1.18 18.30 4.71
C LEU A 164 -1.23 19.83 4.72
N ASN A 165 -0.06 20.48 4.73
CA ASN A 165 0.04 21.94 4.65
C ASN A 165 -0.59 22.49 3.36
N ALA A 166 -0.32 21.88 2.22
CA ALA A 166 -0.86 22.31 0.92
C ALA A 166 -2.38 22.08 0.80
N LEU A 167 -2.91 21.05 1.46
CA LEU A 167 -4.30 20.62 1.37
C LEU A 167 -5.22 21.23 2.44
N GLY A 168 -4.67 21.81 3.51
CA GLY A 168 -5.40 22.48 4.58
C GLY A 168 -6.48 23.46 4.08
N PRO A 169 -6.19 24.37 3.12
CA PRO A 169 -7.20 25.29 2.60
C PRO A 169 -8.43 24.61 1.97
N LEU A 170 -8.25 23.44 1.34
CA LEU A 170 -9.37 22.68 0.78
C LEU A 170 -10.16 21.96 1.87
N ASN A 171 -9.48 21.39 2.86
CA ASN A 171 -10.12 20.80 4.04
C ASN A 171 -11.02 21.83 4.73
N ASP A 172 -10.51 23.04 4.96
CA ASP A 172 -11.25 24.12 5.60
C ASP A 172 -12.45 24.58 4.76
N ASP A 173 -12.29 24.70 3.43
CA ASP A 173 -13.41 25.06 2.54
C ASP A 173 -14.51 24.00 2.49
N ILE A 174 -14.15 22.71 2.52
CA ILE A 174 -15.11 21.61 2.53
C ILE A 174 -15.92 21.59 3.83
N LEU A 175 -15.27 21.84 4.97
CA LEU A 175 -15.90 21.82 6.30
C LEU A 175 -16.74 23.06 6.58
N LYS A 176 -16.51 24.18 5.89
CA LYS A 176 -17.39 25.35 5.99
C LYS A 176 -18.83 24.98 5.57
N PRO A 177 -19.85 25.32 6.38
CA PRO A 177 -21.24 25.13 5.98
C PRO A 177 -21.52 25.97 4.73
N THR A 178 -21.76 25.29 3.61
CA THR A 178 -22.15 25.97 2.37
C THR A 178 -23.51 26.62 2.60
N ALA A 179 -23.61 27.94 2.39
CA ALA A 179 -24.89 28.65 2.32
C ALA A 179 -25.84 27.89 1.35
N PRO A 180 -27.15 27.84 1.64
CA PRO A 180 -28.10 27.11 0.81
C PRO A 180 -27.99 27.61 -0.63
N ARG A 181 -27.55 26.73 -1.52
CA ARG A 181 -27.49 27.02 -2.95
C ARG A 181 -28.92 27.29 -3.41
N ARG A 182 -29.20 28.52 -3.88
CA ARG A 182 -30.46 28.80 -4.58
C ARG A 182 -30.64 27.72 -5.66
N PRO A 183 -31.82 27.08 -5.75
CA PRO A 183 -32.07 26.07 -6.76
C PRO A 183 -31.82 26.71 -8.12
N LYS A 184 -30.85 26.16 -8.87
CA LYS A 184 -30.68 26.53 -10.27
C LYS A 184 -31.92 26.03 -10.98
N THR A 185 -32.69 26.94 -11.55
CA THR A 185 -33.80 26.65 -12.44
C THR A 185 -33.30 25.69 -13.53
N VAL A 186 -33.77 24.44 -13.47
CA VAL A 186 -33.45 23.43 -14.48
C VAL A 186 -34.29 23.77 -15.70
N ILE A 187 -33.69 24.48 -16.68
CA ILE A 187 -34.27 24.57 -18.02
C ILE A 187 -33.93 23.26 -18.72
N SER A 188 -34.91 22.37 -18.81
CA SER A 188 -34.83 21.16 -19.61
C SER A 188 -34.75 21.54 -21.09
N THR A 189 -33.60 21.31 -21.71
CA THR A 189 -33.52 21.16 -23.17
C THR A 189 -33.03 19.75 -23.47
N THR A 190 -33.98 18.91 -23.86
CA THR A 190 -33.77 17.64 -24.51
C THR A 190 -33.10 17.88 -25.85
N LYS A 191 -31.93 17.26 -26.08
CA LYS A 191 -31.57 16.74 -27.41
C LYS A 191 -30.54 15.62 -27.31
N ASN A 192 -30.90 14.58 -28.03
CA ASN A 192 -30.31 13.25 -28.09
C ASN A 192 -28.97 13.19 -28.85
N SER A 193 -28.33 12.03 -28.71
CA SER A 193 -27.34 11.39 -29.59
C SER A 193 -25.86 11.72 -29.32
N ARG A 194 -25.14 10.75 -28.73
CA ARG A 194 -23.74 10.35 -29.05
C ARG A 194 -23.18 9.24 -28.14
N LEU A 195 -24.01 8.30 -27.67
CA LEU A 195 -23.56 7.13 -26.89
C LEU A 195 -23.77 5.77 -27.59
N GLY A 196 -23.72 5.76 -28.93
CA GLY A 196 -23.82 4.52 -29.73
C GLY A 196 -22.47 3.88 -30.09
N TRP A 197 -21.34 4.55 -29.81
CA TRP A 197 -20.00 4.06 -30.19
C TRP A 197 -19.20 3.49 -29.01
N LEU A 198 -19.39 4.05 -27.80
CA LEU A 198 -18.73 3.57 -26.57
C LEU A 198 -19.18 2.15 -26.17
N ARG A 199 -20.43 1.78 -26.46
CA ARG A 199 -20.94 0.42 -26.19
C ARG A 199 -20.32 -0.65 -27.10
N ARG A 200 -19.93 -0.28 -28.32
CA ARG A 200 -19.22 -1.18 -29.26
C ARG A 200 -17.71 -1.26 -29.03
N LEU A 201 -17.13 -0.25 -28.37
CA LEU A 201 -15.73 -0.29 -27.95
C LEU A 201 -15.53 -1.13 -26.68
N PHE A 202 -16.55 -1.17 -25.80
CA PHE A 202 -16.51 -1.93 -24.55
C PHE A 202 -16.64 -3.45 -24.75
N GLU A 203 -17.41 -3.91 -25.74
CA GLU A 203 -17.59 -5.36 -26.02
C GLU A 203 -16.42 -5.98 -26.81
N ARG A 204 -15.57 -5.16 -27.45
CA ARG A 204 -14.36 -5.62 -28.18
C ARG A 204 -13.10 -5.71 -27.31
N LEU A 205 -13.11 -5.12 -26.11
CA LEU A 205 -11.96 -5.11 -25.19
C LEU A 205 -11.95 -6.27 -24.18
N PHE A 206 -13.01 -7.10 -24.15
CA PHE A 206 -13.15 -8.21 -23.19
C PHE A 206 -13.26 -9.61 -23.81
N THR A 207 -12.89 -9.75 -25.08
CA THR A 207 -12.64 -11.06 -25.72
C THR A 207 -11.18 -11.13 -26.17
N MET A 208 -10.27 -11.16 -25.21
CA MET A 208 -8.96 -11.76 -25.41
C MET A 208 -8.83 -12.92 -24.43
N GLU A 209 -9.03 -14.09 -25.01
CA GLU A 209 -8.72 -15.41 -24.47
C GLU A 209 -7.26 -15.42 -24.00
N ALA A 210 -7.05 -15.56 -22.70
CA ALA A 210 -5.72 -15.61 -22.11
C ALA A 210 -5.03 -16.91 -22.54
N ALA A 211 -4.07 -16.80 -23.45
CA ALA A 211 -3.14 -17.87 -23.74
C ALA A 211 -2.32 -18.17 -22.46
N ALA A 212 -2.33 -19.43 -22.02
CA ALA A 212 -1.56 -19.88 -20.87
C ALA A 212 -0.05 -19.62 -21.10
N PRO A 213 0.67 -19.06 -20.11
CA PRO A 213 2.10 -18.84 -20.25
C PRO A 213 2.87 -20.17 -20.28
N PRO A 214 4.01 -20.23 -20.99
CA PRO A 214 4.82 -21.44 -21.06
C PRO A 214 5.39 -21.77 -19.69
N LYS A 215 5.22 -23.04 -19.27
CA LYS A 215 5.81 -23.62 -18.06
C LYS A 215 7.33 -23.64 -18.19
N THR A 216 7.97 -22.53 -17.85
CA THR A 216 9.41 -22.49 -17.66
C THR A 216 9.66 -22.90 -16.22
N GLN A 217 10.21 -24.10 -16.01
CA GLN A 217 10.60 -24.59 -14.69
C GLN A 217 11.75 -23.72 -14.18
N ALA A 218 11.42 -22.66 -13.45
CA ALA A 218 12.39 -21.94 -12.64
C ALA A 218 12.94 -22.93 -11.60
N VAL A 219 14.25 -23.11 -11.60
CA VAL A 219 14.94 -23.87 -10.55
C VAL A 219 14.70 -23.11 -9.25
N ASP A 220 14.00 -23.75 -8.33
CA ASP A 220 13.69 -23.19 -7.02
C ASP A 220 14.98 -23.16 -6.17
N GLU A 221 15.69 -22.02 -6.17
CA GLU A 221 16.97 -21.83 -5.46
C GLU A 221 16.83 -21.71 -3.92
N ARG A 222 15.63 -21.93 -3.36
CA ARG A 222 15.43 -21.82 -1.92
C ARG A 222 16.13 -22.94 -1.14
N PRO A 223 16.66 -22.66 0.06
CA PRO A 223 17.20 -23.70 0.94
C PRO A 223 16.17 -24.81 1.21
N LEU A 224 16.56 -26.05 0.93
CA LEU A 224 15.78 -27.26 1.18
C LEU A 224 16.33 -28.00 2.41
N LEU A 225 15.48 -28.17 3.43
CA LEU A 225 15.76 -28.99 4.60
C LEU A 225 14.89 -30.24 4.52
N LYS A 226 15.51 -31.42 4.45
CA LYS A 226 14.81 -32.69 4.24
C LYS A 226 15.10 -33.72 5.33
N GLY A 227 14.05 -34.38 5.83
CA GLY A 227 14.16 -35.51 6.75
C GLY A 227 14.68 -35.17 8.16
N GLN A 228 14.63 -33.90 8.55
CA GLN A 228 15.18 -33.43 9.83
C GLN A 228 14.12 -33.42 10.93
N THR A 229 14.56 -33.65 12.17
CA THR A 229 13.74 -33.48 13.36
C THR A 229 14.25 -32.28 14.15
N PHE A 230 13.37 -31.32 14.39
CA PHE A 230 13.61 -30.12 15.19
C PHE A 230 12.89 -30.28 16.53
N HIS A 231 13.57 -30.02 17.64
CA HIS A 231 13.02 -30.23 18.98
C HIS A 231 13.29 -29.02 19.90
N ARG A 232 12.21 -28.39 20.41
CA ARG A 232 12.28 -27.19 21.29
C ARG A 232 13.04 -26.01 20.70
N GLU A 233 12.96 -25.87 19.39
CA GLU A 233 13.63 -24.80 18.63
C GLU A 233 12.66 -23.70 18.21
N GLU A 234 13.19 -22.50 18.00
CA GLU A 234 12.49 -21.44 17.30
C GLU A 234 12.75 -21.57 15.79
N ILE A 235 11.70 -21.83 15.01
CA ILE A 235 11.78 -22.07 13.57
C ILE A 235 11.17 -20.90 12.81
N LYS A 236 11.98 -20.21 12.01
CA LYS A 236 11.53 -19.17 11.07
C LYS A 236 11.21 -19.81 9.72
N LEU A 237 9.97 -19.65 9.24
CA LEU A 237 9.52 -20.31 8.02
C LEU A 237 9.94 -19.60 6.72
N GLY A 238 10.01 -18.26 6.74
CA GLY A 238 10.12 -17.45 5.52
C GLY A 238 11.33 -17.80 4.66
N GLY A 239 11.10 -18.12 3.38
CA GLY A 239 12.13 -18.39 2.39
C GLY A 239 12.71 -19.81 2.41
N ILE A 240 12.23 -20.70 3.28
CA ILE A 240 12.75 -22.07 3.42
C ILE A 240 11.72 -23.11 2.94
N ARG A 241 12.22 -24.18 2.32
CA ARG A 241 11.45 -25.37 1.98
C ARG A 241 11.79 -26.50 2.96
N TYR A 242 10.78 -27.09 3.57
CA TYR A 242 10.90 -28.27 4.42
C TYR A 242 10.19 -29.47 3.77
N GLU A 243 10.86 -30.61 3.72
CA GLU A 243 10.34 -31.84 3.14
C GLU A 243 10.56 -33.02 4.09
N ASP A 244 9.52 -33.79 4.42
CA ASP A 244 9.63 -34.96 5.30
C ASP A 244 10.22 -34.65 6.71
N CYS A 245 10.05 -33.42 7.21
CA CYS A 245 10.59 -32.99 8.50
C CYS A 245 9.60 -33.19 9.67
N LYS A 246 10.12 -33.35 10.90
CA LYS A 246 9.34 -33.40 12.14
C LYS A 246 9.69 -32.21 13.05
N PHE A 247 8.67 -31.54 13.56
CA PHE A 247 8.80 -30.44 14.53
C PHE A 247 8.15 -30.84 15.85
N GLU A 248 8.90 -30.80 16.94
CA GLU A 248 8.44 -31.21 18.26
C GLU A 248 8.66 -30.10 19.29
N GLU A 249 7.60 -29.67 19.95
CA GLU A 249 7.67 -28.63 21.00
C GLU A 249 8.35 -27.33 20.51
N CYS A 250 8.31 -27.06 19.20
CA CYS A 250 8.92 -25.89 18.58
C CYS A 250 8.02 -24.65 18.65
N ARG A 251 8.66 -23.49 18.62
CA ARG A 251 8.00 -22.19 18.39
C ARG A 251 8.17 -21.82 16.92
N ILE A 252 7.11 -21.96 16.14
CA ILE A 252 7.12 -21.68 14.70
C ILE A 252 6.71 -20.24 14.48
N THR A 253 7.53 -19.47 13.76
CA THR A 253 7.31 -18.05 13.54
C THR A 253 7.27 -17.69 12.05
N TYR A 254 6.35 -16.78 11.68
CA TYR A 254 6.19 -16.29 10.31
C TYR A 254 5.84 -14.81 10.26
N ASP A 255 6.58 -14.03 9.47
CA ASP A 255 6.39 -12.58 9.33
C ASP A 255 5.55 -12.16 8.13
N GLY A 256 5.38 -13.02 7.13
CA GLY A 256 4.70 -12.66 5.89
C GLY A 256 5.57 -11.98 4.83
N SER A 257 6.89 -11.90 5.02
CA SER A 257 7.80 -11.24 4.06
C SER A 257 8.18 -12.14 2.90
N MET A 258 8.39 -13.44 3.15
CA MET A 258 8.84 -14.42 2.17
C MET A 258 8.00 -15.70 2.24
N PRO A 259 7.57 -16.28 1.12
CA PRO A 259 6.78 -17.51 1.15
C PRO A 259 7.60 -18.70 1.67
N PHE A 260 6.92 -19.74 2.14
CA PHE A 260 7.53 -20.97 2.65
C PHE A 260 6.80 -22.20 2.10
N TRP A 261 7.48 -23.36 2.12
CA TRP A 261 6.91 -24.62 1.68
C TRP A 261 7.09 -25.68 2.74
N LEU A 262 6.00 -26.36 3.07
CA LEU A 262 5.97 -27.52 3.96
C LEU A 262 5.40 -28.69 3.18
N GLU A 263 6.21 -29.72 2.96
CA GLU A 263 5.80 -30.92 2.24
C GLU A 263 6.02 -32.14 3.15
N ARG A 264 4.95 -32.90 3.41
CA ARG A 264 4.98 -34.09 4.27
C ARG A 264 5.65 -33.87 5.65
N CYS A 265 5.52 -32.66 6.18
CA CYS A 265 6.02 -32.31 7.50
C CYS A 265 5.00 -32.65 8.60
N SER A 266 5.47 -32.90 9.82
CA SER A 266 4.62 -33.14 11.00
C SER A 266 4.96 -32.19 12.14
N PHE A 267 3.92 -31.74 12.86
CA PHE A 267 4.04 -30.79 13.97
C PHE A 267 3.42 -31.39 15.22
N GLU A 268 4.21 -31.58 16.26
CA GLU A 268 3.80 -32.13 17.54
C GLU A 268 4.02 -31.08 18.64
N LYS A 269 2.95 -30.67 19.33
CA LYS A 269 3.00 -29.70 20.44
C LYS A 269 3.71 -28.37 20.11
N CYS A 270 3.67 -27.94 18.84
CA CYS A 270 4.27 -26.68 18.42
C CYS A 270 3.33 -25.49 18.66
N THR A 271 3.90 -24.32 18.92
CA THR A 271 3.16 -23.05 18.90
C THR A 271 3.41 -22.33 17.57
N PHE A 272 2.40 -21.61 17.08
CA PHE A 272 2.51 -20.81 15.85
C PHE A 272 2.29 -19.34 16.18
N GLU A 273 3.25 -18.52 15.79
CA GLU A 273 3.21 -17.08 16.00
C GLU A 273 3.41 -16.34 14.68
N MET A 274 2.50 -15.41 14.42
CA MET A 274 2.60 -14.51 13.28
C MET A 274 2.99 -13.12 13.74
N PHE A 275 3.91 -12.49 13.02
CA PHE A 275 4.34 -11.11 13.24
C PHE A 275 4.35 -10.36 11.91
N GLY A 276 4.70 -9.07 11.93
CA GLY A 276 4.82 -8.27 10.71
C GLY A 276 3.57 -8.28 9.81
N PRO A 277 3.75 -8.31 8.47
CA PRO A 277 2.66 -8.46 7.50
C PRO A 277 1.67 -9.61 7.79
N ALA A 278 2.15 -10.79 8.22
CA ALA A 278 1.28 -11.94 8.49
C ALA A 278 0.32 -11.69 9.67
N LEU A 279 0.77 -10.97 10.70
CA LEU A 279 -0.07 -10.60 11.84
C LEU A 279 -1.24 -9.69 11.43
N ASN A 280 -1.07 -8.85 10.40
CA ASN A 280 -2.15 -7.99 9.92
C ASN A 280 -3.31 -8.79 9.32
N THR A 281 -2.99 -9.86 8.58
CA THR A 281 -3.99 -10.80 8.07
C THR A 281 -4.74 -11.47 9.21
N MET A 282 -4.03 -11.90 10.27
CA MET A 282 -4.66 -12.47 11.45
C MET A 282 -5.56 -11.47 12.18
N ARG A 283 -5.14 -10.21 12.32
CA ARG A 283 -5.96 -9.15 12.92
C ARG A 283 -7.22 -8.85 12.11
N LEU A 284 -7.13 -8.88 10.78
CA LEU A 284 -8.29 -8.76 9.90
C LEU A 284 -9.29 -9.90 10.16
N PHE A 285 -8.81 -11.14 10.18
CA PHE A 285 -9.66 -12.30 10.48
C PHE A 285 -10.26 -12.25 11.89
N GLN A 286 -9.50 -11.80 12.89
CA GLN A 286 -10.01 -11.57 14.24
C GLN A 286 -11.13 -10.51 14.25
N SER A 287 -10.93 -9.39 13.54
CA SER A 287 -11.95 -8.34 13.42
C SER A 287 -13.24 -8.85 12.77
N TRP A 288 -13.12 -9.62 11.68
CA TRP A 288 -14.28 -10.27 11.05
C TRP A 288 -14.97 -11.26 11.98
N TYR A 289 -14.21 -12.08 12.69
CA TYR A 289 -14.76 -13.05 13.63
C TYR A 289 -15.54 -12.37 14.79
N GLN A 290 -15.06 -11.22 15.25
CA GLN A 290 -15.70 -10.41 16.28
C GLN A 290 -16.90 -9.59 15.78
N SER A 291 -17.01 -9.36 14.47
CA SER A 291 -18.08 -8.55 13.84
C SER A 291 -19.44 -9.28 13.74
N GLY A 292 -19.64 -10.34 14.51
CA GLY A 292 -20.86 -11.15 14.51
C GLY A 292 -20.93 -12.13 13.34
N GLU A 293 -22.12 -12.70 13.14
CA GLU A 293 -22.33 -13.86 12.27
C GLU A 293 -21.96 -13.62 10.80
N GLY A 294 -22.21 -12.42 10.28
CA GLY A 294 -21.83 -12.04 8.92
C GLY A 294 -20.31 -12.03 8.69
N GLY A 295 -19.55 -11.51 9.65
CA GLY A 295 -18.09 -11.47 9.57
C GLY A 295 -17.46 -12.87 9.73
N LYS A 296 -18.00 -13.70 10.62
CA LYS A 296 -17.57 -15.11 10.75
C LYS A 296 -17.74 -15.88 9.44
N ARG A 297 -18.89 -15.73 8.76
CA ARG A 297 -19.13 -16.36 7.45
C ARG A 297 -18.16 -15.87 6.38
N LEU A 298 -17.85 -14.58 6.35
CA LEU A 298 -16.87 -14.02 5.41
C LEU A 298 -15.47 -14.62 5.62
N MET A 299 -15.02 -14.74 6.88
CA MET A 299 -13.76 -15.37 7.21
C MET A 299 -13.72 -16.84 6.77
N ILE A 300 -14.77 -17.61 7.08
CA ILE A 300 -14.85 -19.04 6.70
C ILE A 300 -14.85 -19.19 5.17
N ALA A 301 -15.63 -18.38 4.45
CA ALA A 301 -15.67 -18.42 2.99
C ALA A 301 -14.30 -18.12 2.38
N THR A 302 -13.62 -17.10 2.88
CA THR A 302 -12.26 -16.74 2.43
C THR A 302 -11.27 -17.90 2.67
N MET A 303 -11.33 -18.54 3.84
CA MET A 303 -10.48 -19.71 4.13
C MET A 303 -10.81 -20.92 3.25
N ALA A 304 -12.06 -21.08 2.85
CA ALA A 304 -12.48 -22.16 1.97
C ALA A 304 -11.91 -21.99 0.55
N GLU A 305 -11.75 -20.76 0.06
CA GLU A 305 -11.11 -20.48 -1.24
C GLU A 305 -9.62 -20.85 -1.27
N LEU A 306 -8.96 -20.92 -0.09
CA LEU A 306 -7.55 -21.33 0.00
C LEU A 306 -7.35 -22.84 -0.19
N ARG A 307 -8.41 -23.63 -0.29
CA ARG A 307 -8.32 -25.06 -0.57
C ARG A 307 -8.03 -25.27 -2.07
N PRO A 308 -6.93 -25.95 -2.44
CA PRO A 308 -6.51 -26.12 -3.84
C PRO A 308 -7.44 -27.03 -4.65
N ASP A 309 -8.24 -27.86 -3.99
CA ASP A 309 -9.37 -28.56 -4.54
C ASP A 309 -10.53 -27.59 -4.74
N GLY A 310 -10.59 -26.99 -5.94
CA GLY A 310 -11.68 -26.12 -6.42
C GLY A 310 -13.08 -26.74 -6.46
N SER A 311 -13.46 -27.58 -5.48
CA SER A 311 -14.84 -27.92 -5.21
C SER A 311 -15.54 -26.71 -4.59
N SER A 312 -15.91 -25.78 -5.47
CA SER A 312 -17.18 -25.08 -5.35
C SER A 312 -18.29 -26.13 -5.16
N ARG A 313 -18.57 -26.49 -3.91
CA ARG A 313 -19.81 -27.14 -3.52
C ARG A 313 -20.37 -26.44 -2.30
N ALA A 314 -21.28 -25.53 -2.63
CA ALA A 314 -22.30 -24.90 -1.80
C ALA A 314 -21.81 -24.01 -0.67
N ASN A 315 -22.27 -22.75 -0.70
CA ASN A 315 -22.39 -21.93 0.50
C ASN A 315 -22.95 -22.79 1.65
N PRO A 316 -22.32 -22.80 2.84
CA PRO A 316 -22.87 -23.50 3.99
C PRO A 316 -24.28 -22.95 4.24
N ARG A 317 -25.26 -23.85 4.33
CA ARG A 317 -26.63 -23.42 4.63
C ARG A 317 -26.64 -22.91 6.07
N PRO A 318 -27.51 -21.97 6.42
CA PRO A 318 -27.64 -21.49 7.81
C PRO A 318 -27.88 -22.61 8.85
N SER A 319 -28.29 -23.80 8.41
CA SER A 319 -28.44 -25.01 9.22
C SER A 319 -27.14 -25.67 9.66
N ASP A 320 -26.02 -25.35 9.01
CA ASP A 320 -24.75 -26.09 9.15
C ASP A 320 -23.82 -25.46 10.18
N LEU A 321 -24.27 -24.39 10.86
CA LEU A 321 -23.55 -23.73 11.93
C LEU A 321 -24.04 -24.24 13.30
N PRO A 322 -23.14 -24.39 14.29
CA PRO A 322 -23.53 -24.77 15.64
C PRO A 322 -24.55 -23.77 16.17
N ARG A 323 -25.71 -24.27 16.61
CA ARG A 323 -26.67 -23.45 17.34
C ARG A 323 -26.12 -23.25 18.75
N HIS A 324 -25.84 -22.00 19.09
CA HIS A 324 -25.58 -21.57 20.47
C HIS A 324 -26.88 -21.12 21.13
#